data_AF-C6BVP6-F1
#
_entry.id   AF-C6BVP6-F1
#
_cell.length_a   1.000
_cell.length_b   1.000
_cell.length_c   1.000
_cell.angle_alpha   90.00
_cell.angle_beta   90.00
_cell.angle_gamma   90.00
#
_symmetry.space_group_name_H-M   'P 1'
#
loop_
_entity.id
_entity.type
_entity.pdbx_description
1 polymer ?
#
loop_
_entity_poly.entity_id
_entity_poly.type
_entity_poly.pdbx_seq_one_letter_code
_entity_poly.pdbx_strand_id
1 'polypeptide(L)' 'MSRKVKSVRVPLELETLNLSKLIREFENYLRDLESATLLKQEGNREAAEALIKTRQLDLGKRIAKMIWEARVEYGKIK' A
#
# COMPACT_ATOMS: atom_id res chain seq x y z
N MET A 1 -9.98 -6.27 8.98
CA MET A 1 -11.05 -6.72 8.06
C MET A 1 -10.86 -8.19 7.73
N SER A 2 -11.95 -8.96 7.68
CA SER A 2 -11.91 -10.39 7.32
C SER A 2 -11.42 -10.55 5.88
N ARG A 3 -10.48 -11.47 5.64
CA ARG A 3 -9.88 -11.70 4.31
C ARG A 3 -10.87 -12.45 3.43
N LYS A 4 -11.73 -11.70 2.72
CA LYS A 4 -12.56 -12.27 1.65
C LYS A 4 -11.71 -12.38 0.39
N VAL A 5 -11.46 -13.60 -0.07
CA VAL A 5 -10.82 -13.85 -1.37
C VAL A 5 -11.82 -13.47 -2.46
N LYS A 6 -11.37 -12.66 -3.42
CA LYS A 6 -12.14 -12.27 -4.60
C LYS A 6 -11.29 -12.48 -5.84
N SER A 7 -11.83 -13.18 -6.82
CA SER A 7 -11.20 -13.33 -8.14
C SER A 7 -11.54 -12.11 -8.99
N VAL A 8 -10.52 -11.48 -9.56
CA VAL A 8 -10.65 -10.29 -10.41
C VAL A 8 -9.86 -10.56 -11.68
N ARG A 9 -10.43 -10.20 -12.85
CA ARG A 9 -9.67 -10.26 -14.10
C ARG A 9 -8.65 -9.14 -14.12
N VAL A 10 -7.42 -9.48 -14.43
CA VAL A 10 -6.29 -8.53 -14.49
C VAL A 10 -5.58 -8.65 -15.83
N PRO A 11 -5.04 -7.56 -16.37
CA PRO A 11 -4.17 -7.59 -17.54
C PRO A 11 -2.94 -8.49 -17.31
N LEU A 12 -2.40 -9.07 -18.38
CA LEU A 12 -1.26 -10.00 -18.33
C LEU A 12 -0.01 -9.34 -17.74
N GLU A 13 0.16 -8.04 -17.96
CA GLU A 13 1.26 -7.23 -17.45
C GLU A 13 1.29 -7.17 -15.91
N LEU A 14 0.15 -7.39 -15.26
CA LEU A 14 0.01 -7.37 -13.81
C LEU A 14 0.02 -8.76 -13.18
N GLU A 15 0.16 -9.83 -13.96
CA GLU A 15 0.09 -11.20 -13.46
C GLU A 15 1.20 -11.51 -12.45
N THR A 16 2.40 -10.98 -12.68
CA THR A 16 3.56 -11.17 -11.80
C THR A 16 3.54 -10.25 -10.57
N LEU A 17 2.64 -9.27 -10.54
CA LEU A 17 2.54 -8.34 -9.42
C LEU A 17 1.73 -8.95 -8.29
N ASN A 18 2.24 -8.91 -7.07
CA ASN A 18 1.48 -9.35 -5.90
C ASN A 18 0.38 -8.33 -5.53
N LEU A 19 -0.74 -8.40 -6.25
CA LEU A 19 -1.88 -7.49 -6.10
C LEU A 19 -2.51 -7.56 -4.71
N SER A 20 -2.57 -8.74 -4.08
CA SER A 20 -3.11 -8.87 -2.72
C SER A 20 -2.27 -8.11 -1.69
N LYS A 21 -0.94 -8.16 -1.82
CA LYS A 21 -0.03 -7.40 -0.96
C LYS A 21 -0.14 -5.91 -1.24
N LEU A 22 -0.23 -5.51 -2.51
CA LEU A 22 -0.42 -4.12 -2.90
C LEU A 22 -1.70 -3.52 -2.30
N ILE A 23 -2.84 -4.22 -2.46
CA ILE A 23 -4.13 -3.81 -1.88
C ILE A 23 -4.02 -3.68 -0.36
N ARG A 24 -3.32 -4.62 0.30
CA ARG A 24 -3.12 -4.56 1.76
C ARG A 24 -2.32 -3.34 2.21
N GLU A 25 -1.31 -2.92 1.45
CA GLU A 25 -0.57 -1.69 1.77
C GLU A 25 -1.45 -0.44 1.62
N PHE A 26 -2.32 -0.40 0.60
CA PHE A 26 -3.31 0.67 0.45
C PHE A 26 -4.35 0.67 1.59
N GLU A 27 -4.84 -0.49 2.01
CA GLU A 27 -5.75 -0.58 3.17
C GLU A 27 -5.10 -0.06 4.45
N ASN A 28 -3.82 -0.39 4.68
CA ASN A 28 -3.09 0.13 5.84
C ASN A 28 -2.97 1.66 5.77
N TYR A 29 -2.62 2.20 4.59
CA TYR A 29 -2.50 3.64 4.40
C TYR A 29 -3.83 4.38 4.61
N LEU A 30 -4.95 3.81 4.16
CA LEU A 30 -6.28 4.39 4.43
C LEU A 30 -6.58 4.44 5.94
N ARG A 31 -6.22 3.40 6.71
CA ARG A 31 -6.35 3.43 8.19
C ARG A 31 -5.42 4.43 8.85
N ASP A 32 -4.23 4.64 8.31
CA ASP A 32 -3.32 5.67 8.80
C ASP A 32 -3.91 7.08 8.57
N LEU A 33 -4.62 7.31 7.45
CA LEU A 33 -5.34 8.57 7.19
C LEU A 33 -6.50 8.78 8.17
N GLU A 34 -7.26 7.73 8.47
CA GLU A 34 -8.30 7.78 9.51
C GLU A 34 -7.69 8.13 10.87
N SER A 35 -6.58 7.49 11.22
CA SER A 35 -5.86 7.72 12.48
C SER A 35 -5.31 9.15 12.58
N ALA A 36 -4.73 9.67 11.49
CA ALA A 36 -4.28 11.07 11.43
C ALA A 36 -5.44 12.06 11.57
N THR A 37 -6.63 11.72 11.06
CA THR A 37 -7.83 12.54 11.20
C THR A 37 -8.27 12.61 12.66
N LEU A 38 -8.25 11.47 13.38
CA LEU A 38 -8.54 11.42 14.82
C LEU A 38 -7.54 12.26 15.63
N LEU A 39 -6.24 12.11 15.36
CA LEU A 39 -5.19 12.91 16.01
C LEU A 39 -5.39 14.42 15.81
N LYS A 40 -5.83 14.84 14.62
CA LYS A 40 -6.18 16.26 14.36
C LYS A 40 -7.39 16.72 15.18
N GLN A 41 -8.41 15.86 15.35
CA GLN A 41 -9.60 16.18 16.15
C GLN A 41 -9.28 16.29 17.63
N GLU A 42 -8.34 15.48 18.14
CA GLU A 42 -7.83 15.53 19.52
C GLU A 42 -6.86 16.70 19.77
N GLY A 43 -6.59 17.53 18.75
CA GLY A 43 -5.70 18.68 18.85
C GLY A 43 -4.21 18.37 18.64
N ASN A 44 -3.84 17.12 18.38
CA ASN A 44 -2.46 16.68 18.15
C ASN A 44 -2.07 16.78 16.67
N ARG A 45 -1.96 18.02 16.16
CA ARG A 45 -1.64 18.29 14.75
C ARG A 45 -0.25 17.81 14.33
N GLU A 46 0.75 18.00 15.19
CA GLU A 46 2.13 17.61 14.90
C GLU A 46 2.27 16.09 14.74
N ALA A 47 1.65 15.30 15.63
CA ALA A 47 1.65 13.84 15.49
C ALA A 47 0.90 13.38 14.24
N ALA A 48 -0.20 14.03 13.88
CA ALA A 48 -0.94 13.72 12.66
C ALA A 48 -0.07 13.95 11.40
N GLU A 49 0.64 15.07 11.33
CA GLU A 49 1.52 15.38 10.20
C GLU A 49 2.73 14.45 10.13
N ALA A 50 3.36 14.15 11.28
CA ALA A 50 4.46 13.21 11.37
C ALA A 50 4.05 11.80 10.93
N LEU A 51 2.85 11.35 11.34
CA LEU A 51 2.29 10.06 10.94
C LEU A 51 2.13 9.98 9.42
N ILE A 52 1.47 10.95 8.80
CA ILE A 52 1.24 10.95 7.35
C ILE A 52 2.54 10.98 6.57
N LYS A 53 3.48 11.87 6.95
CA LYS A 53 4.76 12.02 6.25
C LYS A 53 5.58 10.73 6.30
N THR A 54 5.62 10.09 7.46
CA THR A 54 6.33 8.80 7.64
C THR A 54 5.69 7.70 6.80
N ARG A 55 4.35 7.63 6.81
CA ARG A 55 3.60 6.60 6.08
C ARG A 55 3.67 6.76 4.57
N GLN A 56 3.61 7.97 4.04
CA GLN A 56 3.78 8.21 2.60
C GLN A 56 5.15 7.74 2.10
N LEU A 57 6.21 8.03 2.87
CA LEU A 57 7.56 7.65 2.51
C LEU A 57 7.76 6.12 2.58
N ASP A 58 7.22 5.45 3.61
CA ASP A 58 7.26 3.98 3.71
C ASP A 58 6.45 3.31 2.60
N LEU A 59 5.24 3.82 2.33
CA LEU A 59 4.36 3.30 1.26
C LEU A 59 5.05 3.36 -0.11
N GLY A 60 5.65 4.50 -0.46
CA GLY A 60 6.38 4.66 -1.71
C GLY A 60 7.51 3.64 -1.86
N LYS A 61 8.31 3.43 -0.80
CA LYS A 61 9.40 2.43 -0.79
C LYS A 61 8.88 1.01 -0.97
N ARG A 62 7.80 0.65 -0.28
CA ARG A 62 7.19 -0.69 -0.36
C ARG A 62 6.61 -0.97 -1.74
N ILE A 63 5.87 -0.01 -2.30
CA ILE A 63 5.29 -0.14 -3.64
C ILE A 63 6.40 -0.24 -4.69
N ALA A 64 7.40 0.63 -4.64
CA ALA A 64 8.53 0.59 -5.56
C ALA A 64 9.26 -0.76 -5.52
N LYS A 65 9.49 -1.31 -4.32
CA LYS A 65 10.09 -2.65 -4.15
C LYS A 65 9.22 -3.74 -4.78
N MET A 66 7.90 -3.73 -4.56
CA MET A 66 6.99 -4.72 -5.16
C MET A 66 6.98 -4.65 -6.70
N ILE A 67 6.97 -3.43 -7.26
CA ILE A 67 7.03 -3.24 -8.71
C ILE A 67 8.36 -3.75 -9.27
N TRP A 68 9.47 -3.48 -8.58
CA TRP A 68 10.78 -3.97 -8.98
C TRP A 68 10.87 -5.49 -8.94
N GLU A 69 10.37 -6.13 -7.87
CA GLU A 69 10.30 -7.58 -7.73
C GLU A 69 9.50 -8.21 -8.89
N ALA A 70 8.30 -7.68 -9.16
CA ALA A 70 7.46 -8.13 -10.27
C ALA A 70 8.14 -7.96 -11.65
N ARG A 71 8.83 -6.83 -11.87
CA ARG A 71 9.59 -6.60 -13.10
C ARG A 71 10.73 -7.62 -13.28
N VAL A 72 11.48 -7.90 -12.21
CA VAL A 72 12.57 -8.88 -12.25
C VAL A 72 12.03 -10.27 -12.57
N GLU A 73 10.89 -10.64 -11.99
CA GLU A 73 10.24 -11.93 -12.24
C GLU A 73 9.69 -12.04 -13.66
N TYR A 74 9.01 -11.01 -14.16
CA TYR A 74 8.55 -10.94 -15.55
C TYR A 74 9.72 -11.11 -16.55
N GLY A 75 10.88 -10.53 -16.27
CA GLY A 75 12.08 -10.67 -17.09
C GLY A 75 12.71 -12.08 -17.08
N LYS A 76 12.36 -12.95 -16.13
CA LYS A 76 12.79 -14.36 -16.10
C LYS A 76 11.82 -15.29 -16.85
N ILE A 77 10.57 -14.87 -17.00
CA ILE A 77 9.51 -15.64 -17.68
C ILE A 77 9.59 -15.44 -19.20
N LYS A 78 10.18 -14.33 -19.65
CA LYS A 78 10.49 -14.03 -21.06
C LYS A 78 11.80 -14.66 -21.52
#